data_AF-A0A960G3W3-F1
#
_entry.id   AF-A0A960G3W3-F1
#
_cell.length_a   1.000
_cell.length_b   1.000
_cell.length_c   1.000
_cell.angle_alpha   90.00
_cell.angle_beta   90.00
_cell.angle_gamma   90.00
#
_symmetry.space_group_name_H-M   'P 1'
#
loop_
_entity.id
_entity.type
_entity.pdbx_description
1 polymer ?
#
loop_
_entity_poly.entity_id
_entity_poly.type
_entity_poly.pdbx_seq_one_letter_code
_entity_poly.pdbx_strand_id
1 'polypeptide(L)'
;MRAPSINETEVAGEQLLRALLDACARGNQAAFASLFDRTAPAAVTVARCVAADEEAAQRATHDAYVEIWHRAVAGRLPAGDPAMWLLGVVHRHALATVPAGAA
;
A
#
# COMPACT_ATOMS: atom_id res chain seq x y z
N MET A 1 -5.54 33.14 -12.02
CA MET A 1 -5.33 32.16 -10.93
C MET A 1 -5.42 30.78 -11.58
N ARG A 2 -4.29 30.16 -11.93
CA ARG A 2 -4.26 28.87 -12.64
C ARG A 2 -4.49 27.78 -11.59
N ALA A 3 -5.58 27.01 -11.72
CA ALA A 3 -5.80 25.85 -10.87
C ALA A 3 -4.58 24.91 -11.02
N PRO A 4 -4.06 24.35 -9.92
CA PRO A 4 -3.01 23.34 -10.01
C PRO A 4 -3.52 22.21 -10.89
N SER A 5 -2.74 21.84 -11.92
CA SER A 5 -3.12 20.73 -12.79
C SER A 5 -3.19 19.46 -11.96
N ILE A 6 -4.15 18.59 -12.26
CA ILE A 6 -4.34 17.23 -11.72
C ILE A 6 -3.03 16.45 -11.45
N ASN A 7 -1.95 16.73 -12.19
CA ASN A 7 -0.63 16.14 -11.97
C ASN A 7 0.12 16.65 -10.71
N GLU A 8 -0.05 17.89 -10.27
CA GLU A 8 0.72 18.47 -9.15
C GLU A 8 0.29 17.90 -7.79
N THR A 9 -1.01 17.62 -7.62
CA THR A 9 -1.53 17.03 -6.38
C THR A 9 -1.21 15.54 -6.28
N GLU A 10 -1.21 14.84 -7.42
CA GLU A 10 -0.87 13.42 -7.52
C GLU A 10 0.64 13.19 -7.27
N VAL A 11 1.50 14.00 -7.91
CA VAL A 11 2.96 13.98 -7.72
C VAL A 11 3.36 14.43 -6.30
N ALA A 12 2.62 15.35 -5.67
CA ALA A 12 2.82 15.68 -4.25
C ALA A 12 2.45 14.51 -3.33
N GLY A 13 1.38 13.79 -3.67
CA GLY A 13 0.99 12.54 -2.99
C GLY A 13 2.06 11.46 -3.14
N GLU A 14 2.55 11.23 -4.36
CA GLU A 14 3.60 10.26 -4.67
C GLU A 14 4.89 10.55 -3.88
N GLN A 15 5.37 11.80 -3.94
CA GLN A 15 6.57 12.23 -3.22
C GLN A 15 6.40 12.11 -1.70
N LEU A 16 5.21 12.42 -1.17
CA LEU A 16 4.92 12.26 0.24
C LEU A 16 4.96 10.79 0.66
N LEU A 17 4.31 9.90 -0.08
CA LEU A 17 4.34 8.47 0.18
C LEU A 17 5.78 7.93 0.09
N ARG A 18 6.56 8.44 -0.85
CA ARG A 18 7.98 8.11 -0.97
C ARG A 18 8.77 8.51 0.27
N ALA A 19 8.62 9.75 0.71
CA ALA A 19 9.28 10.26 1.92
C ALA A 19 8.90 9.47 3.18
N LEU A 20 7.63 9.05 3.30
CA LEU A 20 7.16 8.20 4.39
C LEU A 20 7.82 6.82 4.35
N LEU A 21 7.90 6.18 3.18
CA LEU A 21 8.60 4.90 3.01
C LEU A 21 10.11 5.00 3.30
N ASP A 22 10.77 6.07 2.86
CA ASP A 22 12.18 6.32 3.19
C ASP A 22 12.39 6.49 4.69
N ALA A 23 11.44 7.12 5.39
CA ALA A 23 11.46 7.20 6.84
C ALA A 23 11.22 5.85 7.51
N CYS A 24 10.32 5.02 6.97
CA CYS A 24 10.13 3.64 7.43
C CYS A 24 11.42 2.82 7.30
N ALA A 25 12.22 3.04 6.25
CA ALA A 25 13.51 2.38 6.08
C ALA A 25 14.50 2.65 7.23
N ARG A 26 14.31 3.75 7.97
CA ARG A 26 15.07 4.09 9.17
C ARG A 26 14.40 3.60 10.47
N GLY A 27 13.37 2.76 10.38
CA GLY A 27 12.61 2.27 11.53
C GLY A 27 11.63 3.28 12.12
N ASN A 28 11.26 4.34 11.40
CA ASN A 28 10.30 5.33 11.90
C ASN A 28 8.86 4.80 11.88
N GLN A 29 8.37 4.38 13.05
CA GLN A 29 7.01 3.85 13.22
C GLN A 29 5.92 4.90 12.99
N ALA A 30 6.16 6.18 13.32
CA ALA A 30 5.18 7.25 13.11
C ALA A 30 4.99 7.55 11.62
N ALA A 31 6.06 7.43 10.83
CA ALA A 31 5.98 7.52 9.37
C ALA A 31 5.17 6.35 8.79
N PHE A 32 5.32 5.15 9.34
CA PHE A 32 4.53 4.00 8.94
C PHE A 32 3.04 4.15 9.29
N ALA A 33 2.71 4.67 10.48
CA ALA A 33 1.34 5.00 10.85
C ALA A 33 0.72 6.02 9.88
N SER A 34 1.48 7.07 9.54
CA SER A 34 1.04 8.08 8.56
C SER A 34 0.85 7.50 7.16
N LEU A 35 1.70 6.55 6.74
CA LEU A 35 1.55 5.82 5.48
C LEU A 35 0.26 4.98 5.51
N PHE A 36 0.05 4.24 6.60
CA PHE A 36 -1.14 3.41 6.81
C PHE A 36 -2.42 4.25 6.74
N ASP A 37 -2.54 5.31 7.54
CA ASP A 37 -3.75 6.15 7.60
C ASP A 37 -4.16 6.71 6.23
N ARG A 38 -3.17 7.02 5.39
CA ARG A 38 -3.37 7.57 4.04
C ARG A 38 -3.75 6.53 3.00
N THR A 39 -3.29 5.28 3.16
CA THR A 39 -3.39 4.25 2.12
C THR A 39 -4.37 3.15 2.45
N ALA A 40 -4.71 2.96 3.73
CA ALA A 40 -5.58 1.89 4.21
C ALA A 40 -6.97 1.89 3.56
N PRO A 41 -7.65 3.04 3.34
CA PRO A 41 -8.95 3.05 2.66
C PRO A 41 -8.89 2.45 1.25
N ALA A 42 -7.86 2.79 0.47
CA ALA A 42 -7.66 2.26 -0.88
C ALA A 42 -7.23 0.78 -0.84
N ALA A 43 -6.32 0.42 0.08
CA ALA A 43 -5.87 -0.96 0.26
C ALA A 43 -7.04 -1.92 0.59
N VAL A 44 -7.89 -1.56 1.56
CA VAL A 44 -9.06 -2.36 1.94
C VAL A 44 -10.04 -2.48 0.76
N THR A 45 -10.26 -1.40 0.02
CA THR A 45 -11.11 -1.42 -1.19
C THR A 45 -10.59 -2.45 -2.21
N VAL A 46 -9.28 -2.41 -2.51
CA VAL A 46 -8.65 -3.37 -3.43
C VAL A 46 -8.73 -4.80 -2.90
N ALA A 47 -8.46 -5.01 -1.61
CA ALA A 47 -8.51 -6.35 -1.00
C ALA A 47 -9.92 -6.96 -1.08
N ARG A 48 -10.95 -6.17 -0.76
CA ARG A 48 -12.36 -6.60 -0.84
C ARG A 48 -12.83 -6.97 -2.24
N CYS A 49 -12.25 -6.37 -3.28
CA CYS A 49 -12.60 -6.71 -4.66
C CYS A 49 -12.11 -8.09 -5.09
N VAL A 50 -11.14 -8.68 -4.39
CA VAL A 50 -10.40 -9.87 -4.87
C VAL A 50 -10.40 -11.02 -3.87
N ALA A 51 -10.39 -10.72 -2.57
CA ALA A 51 -10.33 -11.76 -1.54
C ALA A 51 -11.59 -12.64 -1.53
N ALA A 52 -11.44 -13.87 -1.02
CA ALA A 52 -12.53 -14.84 -0.98
C ALA A 52 -13.74 -14.39 -0.14
N ASP A 53 -13.48 -13.68 0.96
CA ASP A 53 -14.47 -13.10 1.85
C ASP A 53 -13.91 -11.87 2.60
N GLU A 54 -14.74 -11.25 3.44
CA GLU A 54 -14.37 -10.05 4.21
C GLU A 54 -13.27 -10.31 5.25
N GLU A 55 -13.25 -11.48 5.89
CA GLU A 55 -12.21 -11.82 6.87
C GLU A 55 -10.86 -12.00 6.16
N ALA A 56 -10.88 -12.68 5.02
CA ALA A 56 -9.74 -12.83 4.13
C ALA A 56 -9.21 -11.48 3.64
N ALA A 57 -10.08 -10.53 3.29
CA ALA A 57 -9.69 -9.18 2.89
C ALA A 57 -8.96 -8.41 4.01
N GLN A 58 -9.47 -8.48 5.24
CA GLN A 58 -8.85 -7.83 6.40
C GLN A 58 -7.49 -8.43 6.73
N ARG A 59 -7.39 -9.76 6.74
CA ARG A 59 -6.14 -10.48 6.97
C ARG A 59 -5.10 -10.19 5.89
N ALA A 60 -5.48 -10.27 4.62
CA ALA A 60 -4.61 -9.94 3.50
C ALA A 60 -4.09 -8.50 3.57
N THR A 61 -4.94 -7.55 3.96
CA THR A 61 -4.52 -6.16 4.15
C THR A 61 -3.52 -6.03 5.29
N HIS A 62 -3.76 -6.69 6.43
CA HIS A 62 -2.83 -6.71 7.56
C HIS A 62 -1.46 -7.28 7.15
N ASP A 63 -1.46 -8.48 6.55
CA ASP A 63 -0.24 -9.19 6.14
C ASP A 63 0.55 -8.39 5.09
N ALA A 64 -0.16 -7.70 4.19
CA ALA A 64 0.45 -6.78 3.24
C ALA A 64 1.18 -5.62 3.94
N TYR A 65 0.57 -4.98 4.94
CA TYR A 65 1.22 -3.89 5.69
C TYR A 65 2.42 -4.38 6.49
N VAL A 66 2.35 -5.55 7.11
CA VAL A 66 3.49 -6.18 7.79
C VAL A 66 4.63 -6.42 6.80
N GLU A 67 4.32 -6.95 5.61
CA GLU A 67 5.32 -7.14 4.56
C GLU A 67 5.91 -5.81 4.07
N ILE A 68 5.10 -4.77 3.88
CA ILE A 68 5.55 -3.44 3.46
C ILE A 68 6.53 -2.86 4.47
N TRP A 69 6.23 -2.95 5.77
CA TRP A 69 7.15 -2.52 6.83
C TRP A 69 8.50 -3.26 6.73
N HIS A 70 8.46 -4.59 6.63
CA HIS A 70 9.69 -5.39 6.51
C HIS A 70 10.49 -5.06 5.25
N ARG A 71 9.83 -4.87 4.11
CA ARG A 71 10.50 -4.46 2.86
C ARG A 71 11.11 -3.07 2.97
N ALA A 72 10.42 -2.12 3.59
CA ALA A 72 10.93 -0.78 3.82
C ALA A 72 12.17 -0.78 4.70
N VAL A 73 12.13 -1.43 5.87
CA VAL A 73 13.27 -1.55 6.79
C VAL A 73 14.45 -2.30 6.13
N ALA A 74 14.18 -3.24 5.24
CA ALA A 74 15.21 -3.93 4.45
C ALA A 74 15.77 -3.10 3.28
N GLY A 75 15.34 -1.83 3.10
CA GLY A 75 15.77 -0.96 2.02
C GLY A 75 15.25 -1.36 0.63
N ARG A 76 14.26 -2.26 0.57
CA ARG A 76 13.68 -2.78 -0.69
C ARG A 76 12.47 -1.94 -1.13
N LEU A 77 12.71 -0.65 -1.31
CA LEU A 77 11.70 0.31 -1.75
C LEU A 77 11.47 0.23 -3.26
N PRO A 78 10.26 0.56 -3.76
CA PRO A 78 9.97 0.54 -5.18
C PRO A 78 10.86 1.52 -5.96
N ALA A 79 11.15 1.22 -7.22
CA ALA A 79 11.74 2.20 -8.13
C ALA A 79 10.71 3.17 -8.73
N GLY A 80 9.44 2.77 -8.76
CA GLY A 80 8.31 3.58 -9.28
C GLY A 80 7.36 4.05 -8.18
N ASP A 81 6.12 4.34 -8.57
CA ASP A 81 5.07 4.90 -7.73
C ASP A 81 4.84 4.06 -6.44
N PRO A 82 5.06 4.64 -5.25
CA PRO A 82 4.80 4.02 -3.95
C PRO A 82 3.38 3.49 -3.76
N ALA A 83 2.36 4.22 -4.22
CA ALA A 83 0.97 3.81 -4.09
C ALA A 83 0.68 2.57 -4.93
N MET A 84 1.09 2.57 -6.20
CA MET A 84 0.90 1.42 -7.09
C MET A 84 1.63 0.17 -6.58
N TRP A 85 2.86 0.34 -6.08
CA TRP A 85 3.60 -0.77 -5.47
C TRP A 85 2.89 -1.31 -4.22
N LEU A 86 2.42 -0.43 -3.34
CA LEU A 86 1.69 -0.81 -2.12
C LEU A 86 0.40 -1.56 -2.46
N LEU A 87 -0.42 -1.02 -3.37
CA LEU A 87 -1.66 -1.67 -3.81
C LEU A 87 -1.39 -3.00 -4.50
N GLY A 88 -0.28 -3.13 -5.24
CA GLY A 88 0.16 -4.40 -5.82
C GLY A 88 0.55 -5.44 -4.76
N VAL A 89 1.16 -5.04 -3.64
CA VAL A 89 1.43 -5.93 -2.50
C VAL A 89 0.11 -6.40 -1.88
N VAL A 90 -0.82 -5.48 -1.62
CA VAL A 90 -2.15 -5.80 -1.08
C VAL A 90 -2.92 -6.75 -2.00
N HIS A 91 -2.96 -6.44 -3.29
CA HIS A 91 -3.64 -7.27 -4.29
C HIS A 91 -3.08 -8.70 -4.32
N ARG A 92 -1.76 -8.87 -4.26
CA ARG A 92 -1.13 -10.20 -4.22
C ARG A 92 -1.56 -10.99 -3.00
N HIS A 93 -1.59 -10.37 -1.82
CA HIS A 93 -2.06 -11.03 -0.59
C HIS A 93 -3.53 -11.41 -0.69
N ALA A 94 -4.38 -10.51 -1.21
CA ALA A 94 -5.80 -10.79 -1.38
C ALA A 94 -6.05 -11.92 -2.38
N LEU A 95 -5.36 -11.92 -3.52
CA LEU A 95 -5.45 -12.96 -4.54
C LEU A 95 -5.02 -14.34 -4.00
N ALA A 96 -4.03 -14.38 -3.11
CA ALA A 96 -3.57 -15.63 -2.49
C ALA A 96 -4.62 -16.27 -1.55
N THR A 97 -5.67 -15.54 -1.18
CA THR A 97 -6.78 -16.10 -0.39
C THR A 97 -7.77 -16.90 -1.23
N VAL A 98 -7.75 -16.72 -2.55
CA VAL A 98 -8.65 -17.41 -3.47
C VAL A 98 -8.06 -18.78 -3.83
N PRO A 99 -8.79 -19.89 -3.64
CA PRO A 99 -8.30 -21.21 -3.99
C PRO A 99 -8.16 -21.36 -5.53
N ALA A 100 -7.07 -21.98 -5.96
CA ALA A 100 -6.84 -22.34 -7.36
C ALA A 100 -7.82 -23.45 -7.78
N GLY A 101 -9.04 -23.07 -8.17
CA GLY A 101 -10.10 -24.02 -8.55
C GLY A 101 -11.51 -23.46 -8.59
N ALA A 102 -11.72 -22.19 -8.22
CA ALA A 102 -12.99 -21.49 -8.41
C ALA A 102 -12.99 -20.77 -9.78
N ALA A 103 -13.16 -21.55 -10.86
CA ALA A 103 -13.49 -21.06 -12.21
C ALA A 103 -14.33 -22.10 -12.93
#